data_AF-A0AAV3I9N5-F1
#
_entry.id   AF-A0AAV3I9N5-F1
#
_cell.length_a   1.000
_cell.length_b   1.000
_cell.length_c   1.000
_cell.angle_alpha   90.00
_cell.angle_beta   90.00
_cell.angle_gamma   90.00
#
_symmetry.space_group_name_H-M   'P 1'
#
loop_
_entity.id
_entity.type
_entity.pdbx_description
1 polymer ?
#
loop_
_entity_poly.entity_id
_entity_poly.type
_entity_poly.pdbx_seq_one_letter_code
_entity_poly.pdbx_strand_id
1 'polypeptide(L)'
;MIFAVLSLLVAGELQAGVVVGGTRFIFPADRESISILLTNTSQESWLINRKINRPTRWAGGEASTVPAPLLAAPPLILLKPGTTGTLRLLRTESDILPVDRETLFELSIASVPSGKVENQSVKVAMRSVFKLFWRPEGCRATRWKLINNYAGHGSRRVYNSLTQRLITLT
;
A
#
# COMPACT_ATOMS: atom_id res chain seq x y z
N MET A 1 30.47 28.62 17.53
CA MET A 1 29.01 28.82 17.36
C MET A 1 28.60 29.10 15.91
N ILE A 2 29.35 29.88 15.13
CA ILE A 2 29.04 30.18 13.70
C ILE A 2 28.96 28.92 12.82
N PHE A 3 29.88 27.95 13.00
CA PHE A 3 29.86 26.69 12.23
C PHE A 3 28.60 25.83 12.48
N ALA A 4 28.03 25.87 13.69
CA ALA A 4 26.80 25.13 14.00
C ALA A 4 25.56 25.78 13.37
N VAL A 5 25.55 27.11 13.23
CA VAL A 5 24.47 27.85 12.57
C VAL A 5 24.51 27.65 11.05
N LEU A 6 25.69 27.60 10.43
CA LEU A 6 25.80 27.29 9.00
C LEU A 6 25.35 25.85 8.65
N SER A 7 25.59 24.88 9.53
CA SER A 7 25.18 23.49 9.30
C SER A 7 23.65 23.30 9.35
N LEU A 8 22.91 24.21 9.99
CA LEU A 8 21.44 24.15 10.07
C LEU A 8 20.75 24.70 8.81
N LEU A 9 21.44 25.53 8.02
CA LEU A 9 20.88 26.12 6.79
C LEU A 9 20.87 25.16 5.59
N VAL A 10 21.54 24.01 5.68
CA VAL A 10 21.59 22.98 4.62
C VAL A 10 20.59 21.84 4.91
N ALA A 11 19.45 22.16 5.53
CA ALA A 11 18.31 21.27 5.51
C ALA A 11 17.59 21.43 4.16
N GLY A 12 18.03 20.69 3.14
CA GLY A 12 17.36 20.66 1.85
C GLY A 12 15.92 20.17 2.01
N GLU A 13 14.96 20.87 1.40
CA GLU A 13 13.59 20.41 1.32
C GLU A 13 13.55 19.15 0.45
N LEU A 14 13.41 17.98 1.08
CA LEU A 14 13.12 16.75 0.37
C LEU A 14 11.67 16.83 -0.13
N GLN A 15 11.47 17.33 -1.35
CA GLN A 15 10.15 17.37 -1.96
C GLN A 15 9.70 15.95 -2.30
N ALA A 16 8.72 15.45 -1.56
CA ALA A 16 8.01 14.24 -1.92
C ALA A 16 7.14 14.52 -3.16
N GLY A 17 7.19 13.65 -4.16
CA GLY A 17 6.35 13.76 -5.36
C GLY A 17 4.87 13.57 -5.03
N VAL A 18 4.50 12.36 -4.62
CA VAL A 18 3.11 11.98 -4.34
C VAL A 18 3.04 11.22 -3.02
N VAL A 19 2.20 11.70 -2.12
CA VAL A 19 1.90 11.11 -0.82
C VAL A 19 0.59 10.32 -0.92
N VAL A 20 0.62 9.06 -0.46
CA VAL A 20 -0.56 8.21 -0.37
C VAL A 20 -1.08 8.22 1.06
N GLY A 21 -2.38 8.47 1.23
CA GLY A 21 -3.06 8.49 2.52
C GLY A 21 -3.21 7.09 3.11
N GLY A 22 -2.13 6.57 3.70
CA GLY A 22 -2.10 5.28 4.39
C GLY A 22 -0.89 4.43 4.00
N THR A 23 -0.54 3.47 4.85
CA THR A 23 0.54 2.49 4.63
C THR A 23 0.02 1.07 4.38
N ARG A 24 -1.28 0.87 4.63
CA ARG A 24 -2.04 -0.35 4.35
C ARG A 24 -3.52 0.01 4.25
N PHE A 25 -4.28 -0.79 3.52
CA PHE A 25 -5.70 -0.58 3.31
C PHE A 25 -6.50 -1.80 3.74
N ILE A 26 -7.67 -1.56 4.33
CA ILE A 26 -8.61 -2.59 4.71
C ILE A 26 -9.89 -2.30 3.94
N PHE A 27 -10.34 -3.27 3.16
CA PHE A 27 -11.60 -3.29 2.45
C PHE A 27 -12.57 -4.18 3.23
N PRO A 28 -13.54 -3.61 3.96
CA PRO A 28 -14.56 -4.39 4.65
C PRO A 28 -15.53 -5.02 3.65
N ALA A 29 -15.92 -6.28 3.85
CA ALA A 29 -16.81 -7.01 2.95
C ALA A 29 -18.23 -6.43 2.90
N ASP A 30 -18.67 -5.74 3.95
CA ASP A 30 -19.96 -5.05 4.09
C ASP A 30 -20.01 -3.68 3.39
N ARG A 31 -18.90 -3.25 2.78
CA ARG A 31 -18.79 -1.97 2.07
C ARG A 31 -18.71 -2.17 0.57
N GLU A 32 -19.42 -1.31 -0.16
CA GLU A 32 -19.30 -1.23 -1.62
C GLU A 32 -18.00 -0.58 -2.07
N SER A 33 -17.42 0.29 -1.23
CA SER A 33 -16.23 1.03 -1.61
C SER A 33 -15.45 1.62 -0.44
N ILE A 34 -14.16 1.86 -0.66
CA ILE A 34 -13.31 2.69 0.20
C ILE A 34 -12.56 3.74 -0.64
N SER A 35 -12.19 4.85 -0.01
CA SER A 35 -11.48 5.95 -0.65
C SER A 35 -10.04 6.06 -0.12
N ILE A 36 -9.10 6.31 -1.02
CA ILE A 36 -7.69 6.52 -0.74
C ILE A 36 -7.31 7.90 -1.25
N LEU A 37 -6.80 8.76 -0.37
CA LEU A 37 -6.35 10.09 -0.74
C LEU A 37 -4.94 10.04 -1.33
N LEU A 38 -4.71 10.82 -2.38
CA LEU A 38 -3.43 10.95 -3.06
C LEU A 38 -3.11 12.43 -3.18
N THR A 39 -2.05 12.90 -2.53
CA THR A 39 -1.69 14.32 -2.53
C THR A 39 -0.38 14.52 -3.25
N ASN A 40 -0.36 15.40 -4.23
CA ASN A 40 0.88 15.85 -4.86
C ASN A 40 1.44 17.03 -4.07
N THR A 41 2.56 16.80 -3.39
CA THR A 41 3.26 17.80 -2.57
C THR A 41 4.40 18.48 -3.33
N SER A 42 4.60 18.14 -4.60
CA SER A 42 5.65 18.71 -5.45
C SER A 42 5.12 19.83 -6.35
N GLN A 43 6.06 20.54 -6.99
CA GLN A 43 5.78 21.56 -7.99
C GLN A 43 5.55 21.00 -9.41
N GLU A 44 5.69 19.68 -9.60
CA GLU A 44 5.48 19.01 -10.88
C GLU A 44 4.12 18.31 -10.94
N SER A 45 3.57 18.10 -12.13
CA SER A 45 2.37 17.26 -12.29
C SER A 45 2.73 15.78 -12.34
N TRP A 46 1.93 14.92 -11.71
CA TRP A 46 2.16 13.48 -11.68
C TRP A 46 0.97 12.71 -12.24
N LEU A 47 1.28 11.74 -13.10
CA LEU A 47 0.30 10.78 -13.60
C LEU A 47 0.30 9.56 -12.69
N ILE A 48 -0.86 9.26 -12.11
CA ILE A 48 -1.03 8.13 -11.19
C ILE A 48 -1.72 7.00 -11.92
N ASN A 49 -1.03 5.86 -11.96
CA ASN A 49 -1.60 4.59 -12.38
C ASN A 49 -1.68 3.63 -11.18
N ARG A 50 -2.67 2.76 -11.18
CA ARG A 50 -2.94 1.84 -10.09
C ARG A 50 -3.21 0.43 -10.61
N LYS A 51 -2.86 -0.56 -9.80
CA LYS A 51 -3.13 -1.97 -10.10
C LYS A 51 -3.38 -2.74 -8.82
N ILE A 52 -4.42 -3.58 -8.81
CA ILE A 52 -4.64 -4.56 -7.75
C ILE A 52 -4.14 -5.90 -8.26
N ASN A 53 -3.24 -6.53 -7.51
CA ASN A 53 -2.68 -7.84 -7.82
C ASN A 53 -2.89 -8.81 -6.66
N ARG A 54 -2.72 -10.10 -6.94
CA ARG A 54 -2.49 -11.10 -5.91
C ARG A 54 -1.14 -10.88 -5.23
N PRO A 55 -1.02 -11.26 -3.94
CA PRO A 55 0.20 -11.11 -3.16
C PRO A 55 1.34 -11.90 -3.79
N THR A 56 2.41 -11.19 -4.17
CA THR A 56 3.66 -11.74 -4.69
C THR A 56 4.85 -11.35 -3.81
N ARG A 57 4.74 -10.23 -3.08
CA ARG A 57 5.82 -9.64 -2.26
C ARG A 57 5.71 -9.96 -0.78
N TRP A 58 4.55 -10.42 -0.32
CA TRP A 58 4.29 -10.65 1.10
C TRP A 58 3.85 -12.08 1.39
N ALA A 59 4.48 -12.68 2.40
CA ALA A 59 4.07 -13.97 2.94
C ALA A 59 2.65 -13.90 3.54
N GLY A 60 1.94 -15.03 3.50
CA GLY A 60 0.57 -15.17 4.01
C GLY A 60 -0.53 -14.87 2.97
N GLY A 61 -0.14 -14.47 1.76
CA GLY A 61 -1.05 -14.42 0.63
C GLY A 61 -1.32 -15.79 0.03
N GLU A 62 -2.59 -16.11 -0.27
CA GLU A 62 -2.92 -17.32 -1.03
C GLU A 62 -2.61 -17.08 -2.52
N ALA A 63 -1.75 -17.94 -3.08
CA ALA A 63 -1.52 -17.98 -4.52
C ALA A 63 -2.81 -18.49 -5.18
N SER A 64 -3.47 -17.65 -5.96
CA SER A 64 -4.59 -18.07 -6.78
C SER A 64 -4.63 -17.25 -8.07
N THR A 65 -5.09 -17.88 -9.14
CA THR A 65 -5.10 -17.34 -10.51
C THR A 65 -6.31 -16.45 -10.78
N VAL A 66 -7.28 -16.45 -9.88
CA VAL A 66 -8.49 -15.64 -9.95
C VAL A 66 -8.12 -14.17 -9.69
N PRO A 67 -8.70 -13.18 -10.39
CA PRO A 67 -8.48 -11.77 -10.06
C PRO A 67 -8.95 -11.40 -8.63
N ALA A 68 -8.61 -10.19 -8.18
CA ALA A 68 -9.23 -9.63 -6.97
C ALA A 68 -10.65 -9.13 -7.34
N PRO A 69 -11.67 -9.32 -6.49
CA PRO A 69 -13.03 -8.83 -6.74
C PRO A 69 -13.17 -7.35 -6.41
N LEU A 70 -12.16 -6.58 -6.83
CA LEU A 70 -11.97 -5.18 -6.50
C LEU A 70 -11.55 -4.43 -7.76
N LEU A 71 -12.21 -3.30 -8.02
CA LEU A 71 -11.86 -2.37 -9.08
C LEU A 71 -11.35 -1.07 -8.47
N ALA A 72 -10.29 -0.49 -9.05
CA ALA A 72 -9.78 0.81 -8.63
C ALA A 72 -10.13 1.89 -9.66
N ALA A 73 -10.82 2.95 -9.24
CA ALA A 73 -11.32 4.02 -10.10
C ALA A 73 -10.94 5.42 -9.55
N PRO A 74 -10.74 6.43 -10.42
CA PRO A 74 -10.70 6.34 -11.89
C PRO A 74 -9.41 5.64 -12.38
N PRO A 75 -9.32 5.28 -13.67
CA PRO A 75 -8.21 4.46 -14.12
C PRO A 75 -6.83 5.13 -14.15
N LEU A 76 -6.84 6.43 -14.34
CA LEU A 76 -5.64 7.22 -14.46
C LEU A 76 -5.98 8.58 -13.87
N ILE A 77 -5.15 9.07 -12.95
CA ILE A 77 -5.36 10.36 -12.29
C ILE A 77 -4.19 11.26 -12.64
N LEU A 78 -4.47 12.45 -13.19
CA LEU A 78 -3.47 13.51 -13.27
C LEU A 78 -3.56 14.39 -12.03
N LEU A 79 -2.51 14.38 -11.20
CA LEU A 79 -2.39 15.26 -10.04
C LEU A 79 -1.54 16.48 -10.41
N LYS A 80 -2.16 17.66 -10.41
CA LYS A 80 -1.46 18.94 -10.57
C LYS A 80 -0.70 19.31 -9.29
N PRO A 81 0.26 20.25 -9.34
CA PRO A 81 1.00 20.70 -8.16
C PRO A 81 0.06 21.12 -7.02
N GLY A 82 0.36 20.66 -5.80
CA GLY A 82 -0.42 20.98 -4.60
C GLY A 82 -1.84 20.39 -4.54
N THR A 83 -2.26 19.56 -5.49
CA THR A 83 -3.62 19.01 -5.52
C THR A 83 -3.73 17.65 -4.84
N THR A 84 -4.92 17.39 -4.30
CA THR A 84 -5.31 16.08 -3.77
C THR A 84 -6.35 15.45 -4.69
N GLY A 85 -6.08 14.22 -5.12
CA GLY A 85 -7.04 13.35 -5.80
C GLY A 85 -7.52 12.23 -4.88
N THR A 86 -8.58 11.55 -5.32
CA THR A 86 -9.13 10.39 -4.62
C THR A 86 -9.13 9.18 -5.54
N LEU A 87 -8.53 8.08 -5.08
CA LEU A 87 -8.67 6.77 -5.69
C LEU A 87 -9.71 5.98 -4.91
N ARG A 88 -10.77 5.54 -5.58
CA ARG A 88 -11.84 4.73 -5.02
C ARG A 88 -11.62 3.27 -5.36
N LEU A 89 -11.56 2.42 -4.35
CA LEU A 89 -11.65 0.98 -4.53
C LEU A 89 -13.11 0.58 -4.41
N LEU A 90 -13.60 -0.18 -5.37
CA LEU A 90 -14.98 -0.61 -5.52
C LEU A 90 -15.02 -2.13 -5.45
N ARG A 91 -16.02 -2.69 -4.78
CA ARG A 91 -16.31 -4.12 -4.84
C ARG A 91 -16.90 -4.46 -6.21
N THR A 92 -16.51 -5.60 -6.78
CA THR A 92 -17.17 -6.16 -7.97
C THR A 92 -17.98 -7.39 -7.59
N GLU A 93 -19.04 -7.66 -8.34
CA GLU A 93 -19.86 -8.85 -8.20
C GLU A 93 -19.18 -10.06 -8.86
N SER A 94 -18.15 -10.61 -8.22
CA SER A 94 -17.60 -11.90 -8.64
C SER A 94 -16.72 -12.52 -7.56
N ASP A 95 -16.96 -13.78 -7.27
CA ASP A 95 -16.22 -14.72 -6.42
C ASP A 95 -16.40 -14.66 -4.89
N ILE A 96 -16.64 -15.85 -4.34
CA ILE A 96 -16.74 -16.13 -2.91
C ILE A 96 -15.33 -16.07 -2.32
N LEU A 97 -14.93 -14.90 -1.84
CA LEU A 97 -13.78 -14.84 -0.95
C LEU A 97 -14.10 -15.57 0.36
N PRO A 98 -13.10 -16.19 1.02
CA PRO A 98 -13.29 -16.82 2.31
C PRO A 98 -14.02 -15.89 3.28
N VAL A 99 -15.14 -16.33 3.84
CA VAL A 99 -15.93 -15.57 4.82
C VAL A 99 -15.42 -15.75 6.23
N ASP A 100 -14.61 -16.78 6.45
CA ASP A 100 -14.00 -17.08 7.73
C ASP A 100 -12.70 -16.28 7.93
N ARG A 101 -11.97 -15.90 6.87
CA ARG A 101 -10.66 -15.26 7.01
C ARG A 101 -10.37 -14.08 6.09
N GLU A 102 -9.47 -13.20 6.54
CA GLU A 102 -8.95 -12.11 5.74
C GLU A 102 -8.18 -12.63 4.53
N THR A 103 -8.38 -11.98 3.39
CA THR A 103 -7.62 -12.24 2.16
C THR A 103 -6.71 -11.05 1.88
N LEU A 104 -5.44 -11.31 1.56
CA LEU A 104 -4.48 -10.27 1.18
C LEU A 104 -4.41 -10.09 -0.32
N PHE A 105 -4.39 -8.83 -0.74
CA PHE A 105 -4.09 -8.35 -2.08
C PHE A 105 -2.96 -7.31 -2.01
N GLU A 106 -2.42 -6.97 -3.18
CA GLU A 106 -1.47 -5.87 -3.34
C GLU A 106 -2.13 -4.73 -4.09
N LEU A 107 -2.12 -3.54 -3.51
CA LEU A 107 -2.44 -2.30 -4.21
C LEU A 107 -1.13 -1.63 -4.63
N SER A 108 -0.85 -1.62 -5.92
CA SER A 108 0.27 -0.90 -6.50
C SER A 108 -0.18 0.47 -7.00
N ILE A 109 0.53 1.52 -6.61
CA ILE A 109 0.32 2.90 -7.07
C ILE A 109 1.64 3.37 -7.66
N ALA A 110 1.62 3.66 -8.96
CA ALA A 110 2.74 4.19 -9.70
C ALA A 110 2.52 5.69 -9.96
N SER A 111 3.49 6.49 -9.55
CA SER A 111 3.56 7.92 -9.80
C SER A 111 4.61 8.15 -10.89
N VAL A 112 4.16 8.67 -12.03
CA VAL A 112 5.01 8.99 -13.18
C VAL A 112 5.04 10.52 -13.34
N PRO A 113 6.23 11.15 -13.32
CA PRO A 113 6.31 12.60 -13.49
C PRO A 113 5.89 12.98 -14.91
N SER A 114 5.15 14.08 -15.04
CA SER A 114 4.65 14.57 -16.33
C SER A 114 5.70 15.43 -17.04
N GLY A 115 5.48 15.69 -18.33
CA GLY A 115 6.31 16.59 -19.13
C GLY A 115 7.49 15.92 -19.85
N LYS A 116 8.05 16.62 -20.84
CA LYS A 116 9.14 16.09 -21.67
C LYS A 116 10.42 15.89 -20.85
N VAL A 117 11.23 14.93 -21.27
CA VAL A 117 12.60 14.77 -20.78
C VAL A 117 13.43 15.80 -21.55
N GLU A 118 13.98 16.79 -20.85
CA GLU A 118 14.91 17.75 -21.43
C GLU A 118 16.27 17.08 -21.68
N ASN A 119 17.08 17.66 -22.57
CA ASN A 119 18.40 17.11 -22.90
C ASN A 119 19.24 16.93 -21.62
N GLN A 120 19.73 15.71 -21.42
CA GLN A 120 20.54 15.28 -20.26
C GLN A 120 19.80 15.26 -18.91
N SER A 121 18.48 15.14 -18.88
CA SER A 121 17.70 14.93 -17.65
C SER A 121 17.28 13.47 -17.46
N VAL A 122 17.24 13.00 -16.21
CA VAL A 122 16.71 11.68 -15.83
C VAL A 122 15.46 11.89 -14.98
N LYS A 123 14.33 11.33 -15.42
CA LYS A 123 13.09 11.31 -14.64
C LYS A 123 12.88 9.94 -14.03
N VAL A 124 12.58 9.91 -12.74
CA VAL A 124 12.35 8.67 -11.99
C VAL A 124 10.85 8.53 -11.71
N ALA A 125 10.26 7.44 -12.20
CA ALA A 125 8.92 7.04 -11.78
C ALA A 125 9.01 6.16 -10.52
N MET A 126 8.13 6.40 -9.57
CA MET A 126 8.09 5.65 -8.31
C MET A 126 6.87 4.73 -8.30
N ARG A 127 7.03 3.50 -7.81
CA ARG A 127 5.92 2.57 -7.58
C ARG A 127 5.90 2.10 -6.13
N SER A 128 4.90 2.53 -5.40
CA SER A 128 4.62 2.07 -4.04
C SER A 128 3.64 0.90 -4.09
N VAL A 129 3.93 -0.16 -3.34
CA VAL A 129 3.05 -1.33 -3.24
C VAL A 129 2.58 -1.44 -1.80
N PHE A 130 1.27 -1.46 -1.60
CA PHE A 130 0.61 -1.49 -0.30
C PHE A 130 -0.13 -2.81 -0.08
N LYS A 131 -0.20 -3.25 1.17
CA LYS A 131 -1.08 -4.35 1.56
C LYS A 131 -2.53 -3.89 1.52
N LEU A 132 -3.38 -4.65 0.85
CA LEU A 132 -4.82 -4.44 0.76
C LEU A 132 -5.52 -5.69 1.33
N PHE A 133 -6.12 -5.56 2.50
CA PHE A 133 -6.80 -6.67 3.17
C PHE A 133 -8.30 -6.63 2.87
N TRP A 134 -8.84 -7.69 2.29
CA TRP A 134 -10.27 -7.94 2.31
C TRP A 134 -10.65 -8.55 3.66
N ARG A 135 -11.61 -7.94 4.36
CA ARG A 135 -12.05 -8.38 5.69
C ARG A 135 -13.53 -8.77 5.70
N PRO A 136 -13.84 -10.07 5.87
CA PRO A 136 -15.21 -10.54 6.09
C PRO A 136 -15.83 -9.99 7.38
N GLU A 137 -17.16 -10.02 7.45
CA GLU A 137 -17.90 -9.73 8.68
C GLU A 137 -17.57 -10.75 9.78
N GLY A 138 -17.48 -10.30 11.03
CA GLY A 138 -17.23 -11.21 12.17
C GLY A 138 -15.77 -11.60 12.43
N CYS A 139 -14.82 -11.23 11.54
CA CYS A 139 -13.38 -11.38 11.78
C CYS A 139 -12.91 -10.45 12.93
N ARG A 140 -13.01 -10.91 14.19
CA ARG A 140 -12.52 -10.20 15.39
C ARG A 140 -11.00 -10.32 15.53
N ALA A 141 -10.35 -9.26 16.04
CA ALA A 141 -8.93 -9.28 16.36
C ALA A 141 -8.67 -10.11 17.62
N THR A 142 -8.23 -11.37 17.47
CA THR A 142 -7.74 -12.15 18.60
C THR A 142 -6.26 -11.90 18.85
N ARG A 143 -5.89 -11.78 20.13
CA ARG A 143 -4.54 -11.49 20.63
C ARG A 143 -3.55 -12.58 20.24
N TRP A 144 -2.31 -12.19 19.91
CA TRP A 144 -1.25 -13.12 19.54
C TRP A 144 -0.91 -14.08 20.68
N LYS A 145 -0.48 -15.29 20.32
CA LYS A 145 0.16 -16.25 21.23
C LYS A 145 1.57 -16.53 20.71
N LEU A 146 2.58 -16.18 21.50
CA LEU A 146 3.96 -16.59 21.19
C LEU A 146 4.00 -18.11 21.30
N ILE A 147 4.40 -18.78 20.20
CA ILE A 147 4.77 -20.19 20.25
C ILE A 147 6.29 -20.22 20.20
N ASN A 148 6.92 -20.26 21.37
CA ASN A 148 8.36 -20.47 21.43
C ASN A 148 8.62 -21.95 21.12
N ASN A 149 9.12 -22.24 19.92
CA ASN A 149 9.60 -23.57 19.59
C ASN A 149 11.10 -23.63 19.91
N TYR A 150 11.44 -24.05 21.14
CA TYR A 150 12.82 -24.28 21.53
C TYR A 150 13.23 -25.71 21.14
N ALA A 151 13.47 -25.93 19.84
CA ALA A 151 14.24 -27.07 19.39
C ALA A 151 15.70 -26.61 19.24
N GLY A 152 16.62 -27.31 19.89
CA GLY A 152 18.04 -26.97 19.93
C GLY A 152 18.65 -26.75 18.53
N HIS A 153 19.61 -25.81 18.48
CA HIS A 153 20.31 -25.28 17.30
C HIS A 153 19.48 -24.42 16.35
N GLY A 154 19.37 -23.13 16.71
CA GLY A 154 18.93 -22.05 15.84
C GLY A 154 17.67 -21.38 16.37
N SER A 155 17.84 -20.30 17.14
CA SER A 155 16.75 -19.51 17.73
C SER A 155 15.92 -18.80 16.66
N ARG A 156 15.06 -19.54 15.94
CA ARG A 156 14.08 -18.99 15.01
C ARG A 156 12.78 -18.76 15.78
N ARG A 157 12.48 -17.50 16.10
CA ARG A 157 11.18 -17.12 16.67
C ARG A 157 10.11 -17.32 15.59
N VAL A 158 9.29 -18.37 15.74
CA VAL A 158 8.16 -18.65 14.86
C VAL A 158 6.91 -18.06 15.50
N TYR A 159 6.33 -17.05 14.85
CA TYR A 159 5.04 -16.50 15.25
C TYR A 159 3.95 -17.27 14.51
N ASN A 160 3.16 -18.08 15.21
CA ASN A 160 1.98 -18.69 14.63
C ASN A 160 0.79 -17.75 14.78
N SER A 161 0.19 -17.39 13.65
CA SER A 161 -1.12 -16.75 13.62
C SER A 161 -2.17 -17.82 13.91
N LEU A 162 -2.66 -17.88 15.16
CA LEU A 162 -3.95 -18.55 15.46
C LEU A 162 -5.15 -17.75 14.89
N THR A 163 -4.89 -16.73 14.08
CA THR A 163 -5.87 -15.76 13.62
C THR A 163 -6.12 -15.89 12.13
N GLN A 164 -7.36 -15.61 11.76
CA GLN A 164 -7.81 -15.46 10.39
C GLN A 164 -7.42 -14.08 9.80
N ARG A 165 -6.37 -13.44 10.32
CA ARG A 165 -5.93 -12.08 9.98
C ARG A 165 -4.46 -12.09 9.55
N LEU A 166 -4.14 -11.30 8.53
CA LEU A 166 -2.77 -11.20 8.04
C LEU A 166 -2.03 -10.06 8.75
N ILE A 167 -0.97 -10.41 9.46
CA ILE A 167 -0.22 -9.53 10.35
C ILE A 167 1.12 -9.16 9.69
N THR A 168 1.55 -7.91 9.87
CA THR A 168 2.88 -7.44 9.46
C THR A 168 3.72 -7.24 10.71
N LEU A 169 4.86 -7.94 10.82
CA LEU A 169 5.83 -7.74 11.90
C LEU A 169 6.80 -6.62 11.47
N THR A 170 7.09 -5.70 12.39
CA THR A 170 8.14 -4.66 12.27
C THR A 170 9.13 -4.85 13.40
#